data_AF-A0A482VBS8-F1
#
_entry.id   AF-A0A482VBS8-F1
#
_cell.length_a   1.000
_cell.length_b   1.000
_cell.length_c   1.000
_cell.angle_alpha   90.00
_cell.angle_beta   90.00
_cell.angle_gamma   90.00
#
_symmetry.space_group_name_H-M   'P 1'
#
loop_
_entity.id
_entity.type
_entity.pdbx_description
1 polymer ?
#
loop_
_entity_poly.entity_id
_entity_poly.type
_entity_poly.pdbx_seq_one_letter_code
_entity_poly.pdbx_strand_id
1 'polypeptide(L)'
;MSAEIFHGIPLNNEYELIPFNHFTYSRVYPIELGLGKRVVEKPIGFKRKDLLESLMKALEALNKNVTEKFNRYTLDDFLEGLYRSEPTTGTQYELYFRTKSAKKSAGGHTKVVVMRPFAPVQTIATEALAGVKDKELIHVILPLSGRTATFQGFMDKFVKIGLKNDRRVHLTVVYFGEEGLSEARAIMSRVLMTKNSGGNANNLRLLALNETFSRGKGLRVGAERAWGGGGDRKDVLLFMCDVDVVFSARFLDRCRWNTRAGKKVYYPVVFSLYNPHVVYTLQGRDVPPENDQLVISRDTGFWRDFGYGMTCQYR
;
A
#
# COMPACT_ATOMS: atom_id res chain seq x y z
N MET A 1 19.29 -25.06 3.75
CA MET A 1 18.84 -23.84 3.08
C MET A 1 17.54 -23.40 3.71
N SER A 2 17.51 -22.21 4.33
CA SER A 2 16.30 -21.64 4.94
C SER A 2 15.64 -20.74 3.91
N ALA A 3 14.38 -20.99 3.56
CA ALA A 3 13.59 -20.08 2.74
C ALA A 3 12.94 -19.02 3.63
N GLU A 4 12.97 -17.76 3.22
CA GLU A 4 12.48 -16.62 4.01
C GLU A 4 10.93 -16.53 4.01
N ILE A 5 10.22 -17.63 4.22
CA ILE A 5 8.76 -17.66 4.08
C ILE A 5 8.06 -17.18 5.36
N PHE A 6 8.51 -17.66 6.52
CA PHE A 6 7.94 -17.32 7.83
C PHE A 6 8.88 -16.51 8.72
N HIS A 7 10.18 -16.61 8.47
CA HIS A 7 11.23 -15.99 9.26
C HIS A 7 12.19 -15.25 8.34
N GLY A 8 12.48 -13.99 8.69
CA GLY A 8 13.48 -13.19 8.01
C GLY A 8 14.88 -13.81 8.16
N ILE A 9 15.71 -13.62 7.14
CA ILE A 9 17.14 -13.90 7.22
C ILE A 9 17.89 -12.58 7.43
N PRO A 10 18.99 -12.56 8.21
CA PRO A 10 19.81 -11.37 8.31
C PRO A 10 20.45 -11.09 6.95
N LEU A 11 20.29 -9.85 6.49
CA LEU A 11 20.93 -9.31 5.28
C LEU A 11 21.93 -8.23 5.69
N ASN A 12 22.94 -7.99 4.86
CA ASN A 12 23.96 -6.98 5.20
C ASN A 12 23.41 -5.55 5.09
N ASN A 13 22.50 -5.32 4.15
CA ASN A 13 21.85 -4.04 3.91
C ASN A 13 20.54 -4.22 3.14
N GLU A 14 19.80 -3.14 2.97
CA GLU A 14 18.51 -3.10 2.29
C GLU A 14 18.56 -3.46 0.80
N TYR A 15 19.72 -3.33 0.14
CA TYR A 15 19.88 -3.63 -1.30
C TYR A 15 19.98 -5.13 -1.59
N GLU A 16 20.19 -5.97 -0.58
CA GLU A 16 20.13 -7.43 -0.72
C GLU A 16 18.69 -7.97 -0.68
N LEU A 17 17.71 -7.12 -0.34
CA LEU A 17 16.32 -7.52 -0.25
C LEU A 17 15.73 -7.74 -1.66
N ILE A 18 15.27 -8.95 -1.92
CA ILE A 18 14.58 -9.27 -3.18
C ILE A 18 13.11 -8.81 -3.06
N PRO A 19 12.68 -7.82 -3.87
CA PRO A 19 11.37 -7.23 -3.70
C PRO A 19 10.26 -8.11 -4.28
N PHE A 20 9.04 -7.92 -3.79
CA PHE A 20 7.86 -8.55 -4.34
C PHE A 20 7.33 -7.76 -5.55
N ASN A 21 7.08 -8.47 -6.64
CA ASN A 21 6.34 -7.97 -7.79
C ASN A 21 4.83 -8.13 -7.54
N HIS A 22 4.06 -7.12 -7.91
CA HIS A 22 2.60 -7.16 -7.79
C HIS A 22 1.97 -7.69 -9.09
N PHE A 23 0.85 -8.42 -8.98
CA PHE A 23 0.08 -8.84 -10.13
C PHE A 23 -1.42 -8.97 -9.84
N THR A 24 -2.19 -8.90 -10.90
CA THR A 24 -3.60 -9.28 -10.97
C THR A 24 -3.74 -10.37 -12.03
N TYR A 25 -4.95 -10.88 -12.24
CA TYR A 25 -5.21 -11.89 -13.28
C TYR A 25 -4.75 -11.44 -14.68
N SER A 26 -4.82 -10.14 -14.98
CA SER A 26 -4.58 -9.60 -16.32
C SER A 26 -3.30 -8.77 -16.47
N ARG A 27 -2.66 -8.39 -15.35
CA ARG A 27 -1.50 -7.49 -15.35
C ARG A 27 -0.44 -7.93 -14.36
N VAL A 28 0.82 -7.83 -14.75
CA VAL A 28 2.01 -7.94 -13.89
C VAL A 28 2.68 -6.57 -13.85
N TYR A 29 3.14 -6.18 -12.67
CA TYR A 29 3.85 -4.94 -12.41
C TYR A 29 5.28 -5.29 -11.99
N PRO A 30 6.18 -5.53 -12.97
CA PRO A 30 7.54 -5.96 -12.68
C PRO A 30 8.37 -4.79 -12.15
N ILE A 31 9.19 -5.08 -11.15
CA ILE A 31 10.22 -4.16 -10.64
C ILE A 31 11.44 -4.25 -11.56
N GLU A 32 11.90 -5.46 -11.84
CA GLU A 32 12.97 -5.71 -12.81
C GLU A 32 12.39 -5.69 -14.23
N LEU A 33 12.57 -4.57 -14.93
CA LEU A 33 11.98 -4.34 -16.25
C LEU A 33 12.67 -5.12 -17.39
N GLY A 34 13.81 -5.75 -17.10
CA GLY A 34 14.68 -6.38 -18.10
C GLY A 34 14.95 -5.45 -19.30
N LEU A 35 15.06 -6.03 -20.49
CA LEU A 35 15.25 -5.27 -21.74
C LEU A 35 13.96 -4.53 -22.21
N GLY A 36 12.79 -4.92 -21.70
CA GLY A 36 11.50 -4.49 -22.24
C GLY A 36 11.02 -3.10 -21.81
N LYS A 37 11.63 -2.49 -20.77
CA LYS A 37 11.18 -1.23 -20.15
C LYS A 37 9.66 -1.18 -19.86
N ARG A 38 8.98 -2.32 -19.73
CA ARG A 38 7.52 -2.39 -19.55
C ARG A 38 7.20 -2.35 -18.07
N VAL A 39 6.76 -1.19 -17.58
CA VAL A 39 6.33 -0.99 -16.18
C VAL A 39 5.04 -1.74 -15.84
N VAL A 40 4.29 -2.17 -16.84
CA VAL A 40 3.12 -3.05 -16.70
C VAL A 40 3.01 -3.94 -17.92
N GLU A 41 2.74 -5.21 -17.72
CA GLU A 41 2.62 -6.19 -18.81
C GLU A 41 1.46 -7.16 -18.62
N LYS A 42 0.98 -7.73 -19.72
CA LYS A 42 0.00 -8.82 -19.68
C LYS A 42 0.79 -10.12 -19.47
N PRO A 43 0.43 -10.98 -18.50
CA PRO A 43 1.10 -12.25 -18.34
C PRO A 43 0.87 -13.11 -19.59
N ILE A 44 1.96 -13.57 -20.21
CA ILE A 44 1.95 -14.44 -21.40
C ILE A 44 2.88 -15.63 -21.22
N GLY A 45 2.74 -16.64 -22.08
CA GLY A 45 3.62 -17.82 -22.12
C GLY A 45 3.77 -18.49 -20.76
N PHE A 46 5.02 -18.75 -20.36
CA PHE A 46 5.36 -19.37 -19.10
C PHE A 46 4.82 -18.60 -17.89
N LYS A 47 4.97 -17.27 -17.86
CA LYS A 47 4.51 -16.46 -16.72
C LYS A 47 3.00 -16.61 -16.49
N ARG A 48 2.19 -16.61 -17.56
CA ARG A 48 0.74 -16.84 -17.44
C ARG A 48 0.43 -18.23 -16.88
N LYS A 49 1.08 -19.26 -17.41
CA LYS A 49 0.91 -20.65 -16.95
C LYS A 49 1.27 -20.77 -15.47
N ASP A 50 2.38 -20.15 -15.07
CA ASP A 50 2.91 -20.19 -13.72
C ASP A 50 1.95 -19.53 -12.70
N LEU A 51 1.50 -18.30 -12.99
CA LEU A 51 0.52 -17.60 -12.15
C LEU A 51 -0.82 -18.35 -12.06
N LEU A 52 -1.27 -18.97 -13.15
CA LEU A 52 -2.50 -19.76 -13.13
C LEU A 52 -2.37 -21.02 -12.28
N GLU A 53 -1.23 -21.71 -12.34
CA GLU A 53 -0.99 -22.89 -11.53
C GLU A 53 -0.92 -22.56 -10.04
N SER A 54 -0.28 -21.43 -9.66
CA SER A 54 -0.27 -20.98 -8.27
C SER A 54 -1.65 -20.58 -7.77
N LEU A 55 -2.46 -19.91 -8.60
CA LEU A 55 -3.86 -19.61 -8.30
C LEU A 55 -4.72 -20.87 -8.14
N MET A 56 -4.59 -21.84 -9.05
CA MET A 56 -5.31 -23.11 -8.96
C MET A 56 -4.94 -23.86 -7.68
N LYS A 57 -3.65 -23.86 -7.30
CA LYS A 57 -3.20 -24.49 -6.05
C LYS A 57 -3.78 -23.79 -4.82
N ALA A 58 -3.88 -22.47 -4.83
CA ALA A 58 -4.53 -21.73 -3.75
C ALA A 58 -6.03 -22.02 -3.67
N LEU A 59 -6.73 -22.10 -4.80
CA LEU A 59 -8.15 -22.47 -4.84
C LEU A 59 -8.40 -23.89 -4.36
N GLU A 60 -7.51 -24.84 -4.68
CA GLU A 60 -7.55 -26.21 -4.14
C GLU A 60 -7.46 -26.19 -2.61
N ALA A 61 -6.50 -25.44 -2.05
CA ALA A 61 -6.32 -25.31 -0.61
C ALA A 61 -7.53 -24.68 0.09
N LEU A 62 -8.05 -23.57 -0.46
CA LEU A 62 -9.22 -22.88 0.09
C LEU A 62 -10.48 -23.73 0.05
N ASN A 63 -10.61 -24.61 -0.94
CA ASN A 63 -11.80 -25.44 -1.15
C ASN A 63 -11.68 -26.85 -0.57
N LYS A 64 -10.53 -27.23 0.01
CA LYS A 64 -10.28 -28.61 0.50
C LYS A 64 -11.38 -29.15 1.41
N ASN A 65 -11.92 -28.29 2.27
CA ASN A 65 -12.95 -28.64 3.27
C ASN A 65 -14.30 -27.95 2.98
N VAL A 66 -14.52 -27.43 1.77
CA VAL A 66 -15.74 -26.72 1.39
C VAL A 66 -16.64 -27.64 0.57
N THR A 67 -17.71 -28.12 1.19
CA THR A 67 -18.69 -29.02 0.56
C THR A 67 -19.80 -28.26 -0.17
N GLU A 68 -20.19 -27.10 0.35
CA GLU A 68 -21.26 -26.29 -0.22
C GLU A 68 -20.78 -25.49 -1.44
N LYS A 69 -21.44 -25.68 -2.59
CA LYS A 69 -21.08 -25.02 -3.86
C LYS A 69 -21.06 -23.49 -3.76
N PHE A 70 -21.97 -22.89 -2.99
CA PHE A 70 -22.08 -21.43 -2.85
C PHE A 70 -20.91 -20.81 -2.07
N ASN A 71 -20.30 -21.58 -1.17
CA ASN A 71 -19.16 -21.15 -0.36
C ASN A 71 -17.81 -21.46 -1.02
N ARG A 72 -17.82 -22.08 -2.21
CA ARG A 72 -16.61 -22.47 -2.94
C ARG A 72 -15.93 -21.23 -3.54
N TYR A 73 -14.64 -21.11 -3.28
CA TYR A 73 -13.77 -20.08 -3.87
C TYR A 73 -13.53 -20.36 -5.35
N THR A 74 -13.52 -19.29 -6.13
CA THR A 74 -13.34 -19.25 -7.58
C THR A 74 -12.34 -18.17 -7.94
N LEU A 75 -11.95 -18.10 -9.22
CA LEU A 75 -11.05 -17.04 -9.69
C LEU A 75 -11.64 -15.63 -9.52
N ASP A 76 -12.96 -15.48 -9.49
CA ASP A 76 -13.62 -14.18 -9.28
C ASP A 76 -13.42 -13.65 -7.85
N ASP A 77 -13.06 -14.53 -6.91
CA ASP A 77 -12.75 -14.14 -5.53
C ASP A 77 -11.31 -13.65 -5.37
N PHE A 78 -10.44 -13.88 -6.36
CA PHE A 78 -9.06 -13.41 -6.35
C PHE A 78 -9.00 -11.90 -6.58
N LEU A 79 -8.24 -11.20 -5.73
CA LEU A 79 -8.11 -9.75 -5.77
C LEU A 79 -6.79 -9.33 -6.42
N GLU A 80 -5.69 -9.77 -5.81
CA GLU A 80 -4.33 -9.44 -6.20
C GLU A 80 -3.34 -10.44 -5.61
N GLY A 81 -2.15 -10.48 -6.19
CA GLY A 81 -1.08 -11.32 -5.72
C GLY A 81 0.26 -10.59 -5.70
N LEU A 82 1.15 -11.07 -4.85
CA LEU A 82 2.54 -10.69 -4.78
C LEU A 82 3.38 -11.91 -5.10
N TYR A 83 4.48 -11.75 -5.84
CA TYR A 83 5.45 -12.83 -6.01
C TYR A 83 6.89 -12.32 -5.95
N ARG A 84 7.78 -13.16 -5.45
CA ARG A 84 9.23 -12.96 -5.54
C ARG A 84 9.90 -14.27 -5.92
N SER A 85 10.97 -14.19 -6.71
CA SER A 85 11.73 -15.35 -7.15
C SER A 85 13.13 -15.27 -6.55
N GLU A 86 13.43 -16.20 -5.65
CA GLU A 86 14.75 -16.35 -5.04
C GLU A 86 15.54 -17.42 -5.80
N PRO A 87 16.77 -17.14 -6.25
CA PRO A 87 17.58 -18.09 -7.01
C PRO A 87 17.87 -19.41 -6.28
N THR A 88 17.78 -19.43 -4.96
CA THR A 88 18.13 -20.58 -4.11
C THR A 88 16.93 -21.42 -3.68
N THR A 89 15.72 -20.84 -3.64
CA THR A 89 14.54 -21.50 -3.08
C THR A 89 13.37 -21.62 -4.05
N GLY A 90 13.34 -20.81 -5.12
CA GLY A 90 12.27 -20.78 -6.10
C GLY A 90 11.37 -19.55 -5.97
N THR A 91 10.11 -19.67 -6.39
CA THR A 91 9.18 -18.52 -6.42
C THR A 91 8.11 -18.63 -5.34
N GLN A 92 8.05 -17.63 -4.49
CA GLN A 92 7.01 -17.46 -3.48
C GLN A 92 5.87 -16.60 -4.03
N TYR A 93 4.65 -17.00 -3.70
CA TYR A 93 3.41 -16.30 -4.04
C TYR A 93 2.61 -16.00 -2.77
N GLU A 94 2.19 -14.76 -2.59
CA GLU A 94 1.15 -14.37 -1.64
C GLU A 94 -0.10 -13.96 -2.41
N LEU A 95 -1.21 -14.68 -2.21
CA LEU A 95 -2.43 -14.55 -3.00
C LEU A 95 -3.57 -14.09 -2.10
N TYR A 96 -4.23 -12.99 -2.46
CA TYR A 96 -5.26 -12.36 -1.66
C TYR A 96 -6.64 -12.59 -2.28
N PHE A 97 -7.57 -13.12 -1.47
CA PHE A 97 -8.94 -13.46 -1.87
C PHE A 97 -9.95 -12.72 -0.99
N ARG A 98 -11.12 -12.43 -1.56
CA ARG A 98 -12.30 -12.02 -0.79
C ARG A 98 -12.83 -13.20 0.01
N THR A 99 -12.99 -13.05 1.33
CA THR A 99 -13.49 -14.13 2.17
C THR A 99 -14.98 -14.39 1.90
N LYS A 100 -15.32 -15.66 1.62
CA LYS A 100 -16.71 -16.11 1.41
C LYS A 100 -17.42 -16.60 2.68
N SER A 101 -16.68 -16.97 3.72
CA SER A 101 -17.27 -17.58 4.94
C SER A 101 -18.01 -16.57 5.83
N ALA A 102 -19.33 -16.78 5.99
CA ALA A 102 -20.20 -15.95 6.82
C ALA A 102 -19.92 -16.03 8.34
N LYS A 103 -19.23 -17.08 8.82
CA LYS A 103 -19.10 -17.36 10.26
C LYS A 103 -17.92 -16.68 10.96
N LYS A 104 -16.94 -16.10 10.24
CA LYS A 104 -15.73 -15.51 10.87
C LYS A 104 -15.32 -14.13 10.38
N SER A 105 -15.76 -13.67 9.21
CA SER A 105 -15.44 -12.31 8.72
C SER A 105 -16.23 -11.96 7.46
N ALA A 106 -17.53 -11.69 7.60
CA ALA A 106 -18.30 -11.13 6.48
C ALA A 106 -17.60 -9.85 5.95
N GLY A 107 -17.15 -9.89 4.69
CA GLY A 107 -16.38 -8.82 4.05
C GLY A 107 -14.88 -8.79 4.33
N GLY A 108 -14.30 -9.85 4.91
CA GLY A 108 -12.85 -9.95 5.14
C GLY A 108 -12.03 -10.42 3.94
N HIS A 109 -10.74 -10.62 4.18
CA HIS A 109 -9.78 -11.11 3.20
C HIS A 109 -9.10 -12.39 3.68
N THR A 110 -8.71 -13.25 2.75
CA THR A 110 -7.94 -14.45 3.04
C THR A 110 -6.67 -14.44 2.22
N LYS A 111 -5.52 -14.62 2.88
CA LYS A 111 -4.23 -14.76 2.23
C LYS A 111 -3.88 -16.23 2.13
N VAL A 112 -3.45 -16.66 0.94
CA VAL A 112 -2.86 -17.99 0.73
C VAL A 112 -1.42 -17.79 0.30
N VAL A 113 -0.50 -18.42 1.03
CA VAL A 113 0.92 -18.45 0.68
C VAL A 113 1.20 -19.76 -0.03
N VAL A 114 1.74 -19.65 -1.24
CA VAL A 114 2.06 -20.77 -2.13
C VAL A 114 3.51 -20.64 -2.56
N MET A 115 4.23 -21.75 -2.63
CA MET A 115 5.62 -21.79 -3.07
C MET A 115 5.76 -22.70 -4.28
N ARG A 116 6.40 -22.21 -5.34
CA ARG A 116 6.97 -23.05 -6.41
C ARG A 116 8.46 -23.19 -6.14
N PRO A 117 8.91 -24.24 -5.43
CA PRO A 117 10.34 -24.57 -5.40
C PRO A 117 10.80 -25.03 -6.79
N PHE A 118 11.99 -25.60 -6.91
CA PHE A 118 12.41 -26.32 -8.14
C PHE A 118 11.65 -27.65 -8.34
N ALA A 119 10.38 -27.68 -7.98
CA ALA A 119 9.46 -28.81 -7.98
C ALA A 119 8.00 -28.29 -8.13
N PRO A 120 6.98 -29.17 -8.14
CA PRO A 120 5.58 -28.75 -8.24
C PRO A 120 5.16 -27.77 -7.14
N VAL A 121 4.15 -26.96 -7.45
CA VAL A 121 3.64 -25.90 -6.57
C VAL A 121 3.00 -26.48 -5.31
N GLN A 122 3.36 -25.93 -4.15
CA GLN A 122 2.88 -26.37 -2.84
C GLN A 122 2.22 -25.23 -2.06
N THR A 123 1.13 -25.54 -1.36
CA THR A 123 0.51 -24.60 -0.42
C THR A 123 1.29 -24.62 0.90
N ILE A 124 1.70 -23.44 1.36
CA ILE A 124 2.48 -23.29 2.58
C ILE A 124 1.60 -22.84 3.75
N ALA A 125 0.75 -21.84 3.54
CA ALA A 125 -0.13 -21.32 4.59
C ALA A 125 -1.44 -20.77 4.03
N THR A 126 -2.47 -20.76 4.88
CA THR A 126 -3.72 -20.05 4.63
C THR A 126 -4.04 -19.25 5.88
N GLU A 127 -4.12 -17.93 5.75
CA GLU A 127 -4.31 -16.99 6.84
C GLU A 127 -5.58 -16.17 6.60
N ALA A 128 -6.49 -16.15 7.58
CA ALA A 128 -7.58 -15.19 7.59
C ALA A 128 -7.03 -13.83 8.02
N LEU A 129 -7.28 -12.79 7.21
CA LEU A 129 -6.91 -11.42 7.52
C LEU A 129 -8.08 -10.72 8.21
N ALA A 130 -7.77 -9.67 8.98
CA ALA A 130 -8.77 -8.89 9.69
C ALA A 130 -9.90 -8.43 8.75
N GLY A 131 -11.14 -8.65 9.19
CA GLY A 131 -12.33 -8.23 8.45
C GLY A 131 -12.61 -6.73 8.61
N VAL A 132 -13.70 -6.27 7.98
CA VAL A 132 -14.14 -4.85 8.08
C VAL A 132 -14.41 -4.42 9.52
N LYS A 133 -14.88 -5.33 10.38
CA LYS A 133 -15.20 -5.05 11.79
C LYS A 133 -13.95 -4.84 12.66
N ASP A 134 -12.88 -5.57 12.38
CA ASP A 134 -11.61 -5.51 13.13
C ASP A 134 -10.54 -4.71 12.35
N LYS A 135 -11.00 -3.79 11.49
CA LYS A 135 -10.11 -3.02 10.62
C LYS A 135 -9.22 -2.11 11.46
N GLU A 136 -7.93 -2.39 11.40
CA GLU A 136 -6.92 -1.65 12.13
C GLU A 136 -6.87 -0.17 11.71
N LEU A 137 -6.63 0.71 12.69
CA LEU A 137 -6.45 2.13 12.44
C LEU A 137 -5.07 2.38 11.81
N ILE A 138 -5.03 3.07 10.68
CA ILE A 138 -3.78 3.58 10.10
C ILE A 138 -3.61 5.04 10.50
N HIS A 139 -2.44 5.42 10.98
CA HIS A 139 -2.08 6.82 11.16
C HIS A 139 -1.12 7.28 10.09
N VAL A 140 -1.59 8.13 9.20
CA VAL A 140 -0.77 8.80 8.20
C VAL A 140 -0.01 9.95 8.86
N ILE A 141 1.33 9.90 8.77
CA ILE A 141 2.21 10.98 9.23
C ILE A 141 2.74 11.71 7.99
N LEU A 142 2.48 13.01 7.92
CA LEU A 142 2.79 13.85 6.77
C LEU A 142 3.66 15.05 7.19
N PRO A 143 4.98 15.01 6.98
CA PRO A 143 5.82 16.21 7.08
C PRO A 143 5.49 17.20 5.95
N LEU A 144 5.36 18.48 6.27
CA LEU A 144 5.01 19.53 5.31
C LEU A 144 5.78 20.83 5.59
N SER A 145 6.17 21.54 4.53
CA SER A 145 6.70 22.91 4.58
C SER A 145 6.33 23.59 3.26
N GLY A 146 5.65 24.74 3.33
CA GLY A 146 5.08 25.37 2.14
C GLY A 146 4.16 24.40 1.38
N ARG A 147 4.28 24.36 0.05
CA ARG A 147 3.53 23.45 -0.87
C ARG A 147 2.03 23.34 -0.56
N THR A 148 1.42 24.43 -0.10
CA THR A 148 0.02 24.47 0.36
C THR A 148 -0.97 24.11 -0.76
N ALA A 149 -0.67 24.51 -2.00
CA ALA A 149 -1.43 24.07 -3.18
C ALA A 149 -1.41 22.54 -3.37
N THR A 150 -0.25 21.89 -3.25
CA THR A 150 -0.16 20.41 -3.31
C THR A 150 -0.89 19.79 -2.12
N PHE A 151 -0.78 20.39 -0.94
CA PHE A 151 -1.47 19.92 0.26
C PHE A 151 -3.00 20.00 0.15
N GLN A 152 -3.55 21.03 -0.50
CA GLN A 152 -4.99 21.09 -0.80
C GLN A 152 -5.44 19.87 -1.62
N GLY A 153 -4.71 19.55 -2.70
CA GLY A 153 -5.00 18.38 -3.53
C GLY A 153 -4.84 17.05 -2.79
N PHE A 154 -3.86 16.95 -1.88
CA PHE A 154 -3.72 15.81 -0.97
C PHE A 154 -4.95 15.67 -0.06
N MET A 155 -5.39 16.75 0.58
CA MET A 155 -6.53 16.74 1.50
C MET A 155 -7.84 16.36 0.80
N ASP A 156 -8.07 16.81 -0.43
CA ASP A 156 -9.25 16.44 -1.21
C ASP A 156 -9.31 14.94 -1.49
N LYS A 157 -8.14 14.33 -1.78
CA LYS A 157 -8.00 12.87 -1.97
C LYS A 157 -8.13 12.13 -0.64
N PHE A 158 -7.51 12.64 0.43
CA PHE A 158 -7.58 12.06 1.77
C PHE A 158 -9.02 11.99 2.30
N VAL A 159 -9.83 13.02 2.07
CA VAL A 159 -11.26 13.02 2.43
C VAL A 159 -11.99 11.88 1.72
N LYS A 160 -11.81 11.73 0.41
CA LYS A 160 -12.48 10.69 -0.38
C LYS A 160 -12.04 9.29 0.01
N ILE A 161 -10.73 9.09 0.21
CA ILE A 161 -10.12 7.76 0.39
C ILE A 161 -10.06 7.36 1.86
N GLY A 162 -9.49 8.21 2.71
CA GLY A 162 -9.30 7.95 4.14
C GLY A 162 -10.58 8.13 4.94
N LEU A 163 -11.24 9.28 4.82
CA LEU A 163 -12.36 9.62 5.69
C LEU A 163 -13.70 9.03 5.24
N LYS A 164 -13.99 9.01 3.93
CA LYS A 164 -15.27 8.50 3.41
C LYS A 164 -15.26 7.00 3.11
N ASN A 165 -14.24 6.51 2.42
CA ASN A 165 -14.15 5.13 1.97
C ASN A 165 -13.60 4.20 3.08
N ASP A 166 -12.39 4.44 3.58
CA ASP A 166 -11.75 3.56 4.56
C ASP A 166 -12.30 3.73 6.00
N ARG A 167 -12.52 4.99 6.42
CA ARG A 167 -13.04 5.42 7.74
C ARG A 167 -12.17 5.06 8.96
N ARG A 168 -11.09 4.30 8.78
CA ARG A 168 -10.16 3.88 9.83
C ARG A 168 -8.76 4.43 9.55
N VAL A 169 -8.71 5.73 9.27
CA VAL A 169 -7.48 6.47 8.96
C VAL A 169 -7.45 7.79 9.70
N HIS A 170 -6.35 8.06 10.40
CA HIS A 170 -6.04 9.36 10.98
C HIS A 170 -4.89 10.02 10.20
N LEU A 171 -4.84 11.35 10.23
CA LEU A 171 -3.78 12.14 9.62
C LEU A 171 -3.19 13.09 10.66
N THR A 172 -1.87 13.03 10.82
CA THR A 172 -1.09 14.07 11.50
C THR A 172 -0.18 14.74 10.49
N VAL A 173 -0.41 16.04 10.30
CA VAL A 173 0.45 16.92 9.51
C VAL A 173 1.47 17.56 10.45
N VAL A 174 2.74 17.35 10.17
CA VAL A 174 3.85 18.00 10.90
C VAL A 174 4.38 19.13 10.03
N TYR A 175 3.95 20.35 10.34
CA TYR A 175 4.24 21.55 9.56
C TYR A 175 5.51 22.23 10.06
N PHE A 176 6.42 22.58 9.15
CA PHE A 176 7.67 23.28 9.43
C PHE A 176 7.62 24.72 8.92
N GLY A 177 8.02 25.65 9.77
CA GLY A 177 8.08 27.08 9.48
C GLY A 177 6.74 27.80 9.59
N GLU A 178 6.78 29.12 9.47
CA GLU A 178 5.60 30.01 9.54
C GLU A 178 4.96 30.26 8.16
N GLU A 179 5.78 30.26 7.10
CA GLU A 179 5.30 30.50 5.73
C GLU A 179 4.31 29.41 5.33
N GLY A 180 3.09 29.81 4.92
CA GLY A 180 2.01 28.91 4.52
C GLY A 180 1.29 28.18 5.67
N LEU A 181 1.73 28.32 6.93
CA LEU A 181 1.12 27.63 8.07
C LEU A 181 -0.36 28.01 8.26
N SER A 182 -0.68 29.30 8.11
CA SER A 182 -2.05 29.80 8.19
C SER A 182 -2.95 29.18 7.11
N GLU A 183 -2.43 29.05 5.88
CA GLU A 183 -3.15 28.43 4.78
C GLU A 183 -3.35 26.92 5.01
N ALA A 184 -2.32 26.20 5.45
CA ALA A 184 -2.44 24.78 5.80
C ALA A 184 -3.48 24.56 6.91
N ARG A 185 -3.51 25.44 7.92
CA ARG A 185 -4.54 25.41 8.98
C ARG A 185 -5.93 25.68 8.42
N ALA A 186 -6.08 26.61 7.49
CA ALA A 186 -7.35 26.90 6.84
C ALA A 186 -7.85 25.72 5.98
N ILE A 187 -6.96 25.04 5.25
CA ILE A 187 -7.26 23.83 4.48
C ILE A 187 -7.82 22.74 5.41
N MET A 188 -7.13 22.44 6.51
CA MET A 188 -7.59 21.43 7.47
C MET A 188 -8.90 21.84 8.15
N SER A 189 -9.06 23.12 8.51
CA SER A 189 -10.28 23.64 9.14
C SER A 189 -11.48 23.53 8.22
N ARG A 190 -11.30 23.75 6.91
CA ARG A 190 -12.36 23.57 5.91
C ARG A 190 -12.88 22.14 5.88
N VAL A 191 -11.98 21.16 5.99
CA VAL A 191 -12.38 19.74 6.05
C VAL A 191 -13.18 19.44 7.32
N LEU A 192 -12.80 20.02 8.45
CA LEU A 192 -13.53 19.87 9.72
C LEU A 192 -14.91 20.55 9.71
N MET A 193 -15.05 21.70 9.05
CA MET A 193 -16.31 22.46 8.97
C MET A 193 -17.27 21.92 7.90
N THR A 194 -16.76 21.22 6.89
CA THR A 194 -17.58 20.68 5.80
C THR A 194 -18.44 19.53 6.32
N LYS A 195 -19.76 19.73 6.34
CA LYS A 195 -20.73 18.68 6.66
C LYS A 195 -20.50 17.47 5.75
N ASN A 196 -20.53 16.26 6.32
CA ASN A 196 -20.32 14.99 5.63
C ASN A 196 -18.90 14.76 5.06
N SER A 197 -17.87 15.49 5.52
CA SER A 197 -16.48 15.17 5.18
C SER A 197 -15.99 13.88 5.86
N GLY A 198 -16.56 13.52 7.01
CA GLY A 198 -16.09 12.45 7.89
C GLY A 198 -14.89 12.85 8.76
N GLY A 199 -14.40 14.09 8.62
CA GLY A 199 -13.32 14.63 9.44
C GLY A 199 -13.82 15.13 10.79
N ASN A 200 -13.03 14.91 11.84
CA ASN A 200 -13.24 15.46 13.17
C ASN A 200 -11.89 15.75 13.85
N ALA A 201 -11.91 16.44 14.97
CA ALA A 201 -10.68 16.85 15.67
C ALA A 201 -9.82 15.66 16.16
N ASN A 202 -10.38 14.45 16.23
CA ASN A 202 -9.65 13.25 16.67
C ASN A 202 -8.90 12.57 15.52
N ASN A 203 -9.37 12.70 14.27
CA ASN A 203 -8.77 12.04 13.11
C ASN A 203 -7.89 12.96 12.24
N LEU A 204 -7.91 14.28 12.47
CA LEU A 204 -7.04 15.25 11.81
C LEU A 204 -6.28 16.07 12.85
N ARG A 205 -4.95 16.10 12.75
CA ARG A 205 -4.08 16.85 13.65
C ARG A 205 -3.02 17.63 12.90
N LEU A 206 -2.74 18.85 13.37
CA LEU A 206 -1.66 19.70 12.88
C LEU A 206 -0.66 19.93 14.01
N LEU A 207 0.60 19.61 13.77
CA LEU A 207 1.74 19.88 14.65
C LEU A 207 2.64 20.91 13.98
N ALA A 208 2.60 22.16 14.44
CA ALA A 208 3.48 23.21 13.91
C ALA A 208 4.82 23.22 14.65
N LEU A 209 5.90 23.27 13.89
CA LEU A 209 7.28 23.37 14.36
C LEU A 209 7.92 24.61 13.73
N ASN A 210 8.39 25.54 14.56
CA ASN A 210 9.11 26.72 14.08
C ASN A 210 10.59 26.37 13.82
N GLU A 211 10.82 25.55 12.81
CA GLU A 211 12.14 25.06 12.40
C GLU A 211 12.19 24.88 10.88
N THR A 212 13.40 24.72 10.33
CA THR A 212 13.57 24.35 8.92
C THR A 212 13.11 22.93 8.65
N PHE A 213 12.59 22.70 7.44
CA PHE A 213 12.04 21.40 7.07
C PHE A 213 13.08 20.28 7.20
N SER A 214 12.70 19.24 7.95
CA SER A 214 13.44 17.98 8.01
C SER A 214 12.45 16.82 7.98
N ARG A 215 12.47 16.07 6.88
CA ARG A 215 11.57 14.92 6.67
C ARG A 215 11.70 13.90 7.80
N GLY A 216 12.92 13.48 8.12
CA GLY A 216 13.18 12.50 9.18
C GLY A 216 12.71 12.97 10.56
N LYS A 217 12.96 14.25 10.89
CA LYS A 217 12.45 14.84 12.15
C LYS A 217 10.92 14.91 12.15
N GLY A 218 10.30 15.29 11.04
CA GLY A 218 8.85 15.38 10.90
C GLY A 218 8.18 14.03 11.11
N LEU A 219 8.70 12.98 10.48
CA LEU A 219 8.19 11.61 10.64
C LEU A 219 8.32 11.12 12.09
N ARG A 220 9.47 11.36 12.73
CA ARG A 220 9.71 10.99 14.13
C ARG A 220 8.77 11.74 15.08
N VAL A 221 8.70 13.07 14.98
CA VAL A 221 7.83 13.89 15.83
C VAL A 221 6.36 13.53 15.63
N GLY A 222 5.95 13.26 14.39
CA GLY A 222 4.61 12.78 14.09
C GLY A 222 4.33 11.43 14.74
N ALA A 223 5.21 10.45 14.60
CA ALA A 223 5.06 9.13 15.22
C ALA A 223 4.98 9.19 16.76
N GLU A 224 5.81 10.03 17.40
CA GLU A 224 5.87 10.18 18.85
C GLU A 224 4.70 10.99 19.42
N ARG A 225 4.39 12.14 18.80
CA ARG A 225 3.49 13.15 19.38
C ARG A 225 2.06 13.09 18.87
N ALA A 226 1.77 12.37 17.79
CA ALA A 226 0.42 12.31 17.22
C ALA A 226 -0.65 11.77 18.18
N TRP A 227 -0.25 11.16 19.30
CA TRP A 227 -1.11 10.50 20.26
C TRP A 227 -1.01 11.19 21.64
N GLY A 228 -2.14 11.53 22.26
CA GLY A 228 -2.16 12.17 23.58
C GLY A 228 -1.44 11.34 24.65
N GLY A 229 -0.81 11.99 25.62
CA GLY A 229 0.10 11.41 26.61
C GLY A 229 -0.53 10.51 27.70
N GLY A 230 -1.42 9.59 27.34
CA GLY A 230 -1.97 8.58 28.25
C GLY A 230 -1.22 7.27 28.16
N GLY A 231 -0.72 6.77 29.30
CA GLY A 231 0.24 5.66 29.46
C GLY A 231 -0.15 4.25 29.02
N ASP A 232 -1.19 4.05 28.20
CA ASP A 232 -1.47 2.74 27.58
C ASP A 232 -1.22 2.82 26.06
N ARG A 233 0.08 2.80 25.73
CA ARG A 233 0.62 3.05 24.40
C ARG A 233 0.43 1.82 23.51
N LYS A 234 -0.81 1.50 23.13
CA LYS A 234 -1.08 0.49 22.09
C LYS A 234 -0.23 0.80 20.86
N ASP A 235 0.40 -0.24 20.34
CA ASP A 235 1.13 -0.17 19.10
C ASP A 235 0.16 0.15 17.95
N VAL A 236 0.52 1.09 17.07
CA VAL A 236 -0.37 1.56 16.00
C VAL A 236 0.35 1.50 14.67
N LEU A 237 -0.36 1.03 13.66
CA LEU A 237 0.10 1.03 12.28
C LEU A 237 0.24 2.48 11.76
N LEU A 238 1.47 2.90 11.52
CA LEU A 238 1.82 4.18 10.92
C LEU A 238 1.99 4.02 9.41
N PHE A 239 1.57 5.03 8.65
CA PHE A 239 1.94 5.20 7.25
C PHE A 239 2.73 6.51 7.11
N MET A 240 4.02 6.38 6.81
CA MET A 240 4.89 7.51 6.49
C MET A 240 4.64 7.95 5.06
N CYS A 241 4.11 9.16 4.88
CA CYS A 241 3.62 9.65 3.60
C CYS A 241 4.19 11.04 3.29
N ASP A 242 4.39 11.31 2.00
CA ASP A 242 4.76 12.63 1.50
C ASP A 242 3.54 13.27 0.82
N VAL A 243 3.56 14.60 0.65
CA VAL A 243 2.37 15.39 0.23
C VAL A 243 1.99 15.18 -1.24
N ASP A 244 2.94 14.73 -2.06
CA ASP A 244 2.76 14.42 -3.48
C ASP A 244 2.43 12.95 -3.76
N VAL A 245 2.27 12.12 -2.71
CA VAL A 245 1.85 10.73 -2.87
C VAL A 245 0.33 10.66 -3.00
N VAL A 246 -0.12 10.00 -4.07
CA VAL A 246 -1.52 9.60 -4.24
C VAL A 246 -1.65 8.11 -3.95
N PHE A 247 -2.56 7.75 -3.04
CA PHE A 247 -2.83 6.35 -2.67
C PHE A 247 -4.32 6.02 -2.76
N SER A 248 -4.64 4.73 -2.75
CA SER A 248 -6.02 4.22 -2.82
C SER A 248 -6.44 3.53 -1.52
N ALA A 249 -7.73 3.24 -1.36
CA ALA A 249 -8.19 2.42 -0.24
C ALA A 249 -7.58 1.01 -0.25
N ARG A 250 -7.35 0.43 -1.44
CA ARG A 250 -6.67 -0.86 -1.59
C ARG A 250 -5.22 -0.82 -1.08
N PHE A 251 -4.54 0.31 -1.26
CA PHE A 251 -3.21 0.50 -0.70
C PHE A 251 -3.22 0.45 0.84
N LEU A 252 -4.21 1.08 1.47
CA LEU A 252 -4.37 1.03 2.93
C LEU A 252 -4.62 -0.40 3.42
N ASP A 253 -5.38 -1.20 2.68
CA ASP A 253 -5.55 -2.62 2.99
C ASP A 253 -4.21 -3.38 2.86
N ARG A 254 -3.41 -3.12 1.82
CA ARG A 254 -2.05 -3.70 1.69
C ARG A 254 -1.13 -3.35 2.86
N CYS A 255 -1.20 -2.14 3.39
CA CYS A 255 -0.45 -1.77 4.60
C CYS A 255 -0.83 -2.66 5.78
N ARG A 256 -2.12 -2.92 6.00
CA ARG A 256 -2.58 -3.83 7.07
C ARG A 256 -2.18 -5.27 6.83
N TRP A 257 -2.21 -5.73 5.58
CA TRP A 257 -1.90 -7.12 5.23
C TRP A 257 -0.40 -7.44 5.34
N ASN A 258 0.45 -6.45 5.07
CA ASN A 258 1.89 -6.63 4.91
C ASN A 258 2.72 -6.05 6.05
N THR A 259 2.10 -5.54 7.09
CA THR A 259 2.79 -5.03 8.29
C THR A 259 2.38 -5.84 9.52
N ARG A 260 3.34 -6.16 10.40
CA ARG A 260 3.10 -6.86 11.67
C ARG A 260 4.01 -6.29 12.75
N ALA A 261 3.43 -5.95 13.91
CA ALA A 261 4.15 -5.41 15.06
C ALA A 261 5.34 -6.29 15.46
N GLY A 262 6.52 -5.67 15.58
CA GLY A 262 7.78 -6.33 15.91
C GLY A 262 8.28 -7.41 14.94
N LYS A 263 7.65 -7.57 13.75
CA LYS A 263 7.95 -8.69 12.84
C LYS A 263 8.11 -8.30 11.37
N LYS A 264 7.25 -7.44 10.83
CA LYS A 264 7.22 -7.14 9.39
C LYS A 264 6.91 -5.66 9.16
N VAL A 265 7.73 -5.02 8.32
CA VAL A 265 7.51 -3.66 7.81
C VAL A 265 7.18 -3.74 6.33
N TYR A 266 6.26 -2.91 5.85
CA TYR A 266 5.86 -2.86 4.45
C TYR A 266 6.42 -1.61 3.76
N TYR A 267 7.32 -1.81 2.80
CA TYR A 267 7.87 -0.77 1.93
C TYR A 267 7.18 -0.83 0.56
N PRO A 268 6.16 0.01 0.28
CA PRO A 268 5.55 0.07 -1.03
C PRO A 268 6.48 0.69 -2.07
N VAL A 269 6.61 0.03 -3.23
CA VAL A 269 7.24 0.61 -4.41
C VAL A 269 6.24 1.57 -5.07
N VAL A 270 6.63 2.86 -5.18
CA VAL A 270 5.76 3.88 -5.76
C VAL A 270 6.03 4.08 -7.24
N PHE A 271 4.98 4.41 -7.99
CA PHE A 271 5.11 4.82 -9.38
C PHE A 271 5.36 6.33 -9.45
N SER A 272 6.52 6.72 -9.98
CA SER A 272 6.87 8.13 -10.15
C SER A 272 6.43 8.59 -11.54
N LEU A 273 5.49 9.52 -11.60
CA LEU A 273 5.05 10.12 -12.86
C LEU A 273 6.11 11.10 -13.39
N TYR A 274 6.27 11.12 -14.70
CA TYR A 274 6.99 12.19 -15.40
C TYR A 274 6.17 13.48 -15.37
N ASN A 275 6.82 14.60 -15.69
CA ASN A 275 6.12 15.88 -15.78
C ASN A 275 5.07 15.82 -16.91
N PRO A 276 3.76 15.94 -16.61
CA PRO A 276 2.72 15.83 -17.62
C PRO A 276 2.81 16.95 -18.67
N HIS A 277 3.29 18.13 -18.30
CA HIS A 277 3.51 19.23 -19.24
C HIS A 277 4.62 18.94 -20.27
N VAL A 278 5.44 17.92 -20.05
CA VAL A 278 6.45 17.46 -21.02
C VAL A 278 5.90 16.28 -21.82
N VAL A 279 5.35 15.26 -21.14
CA VAL A 279 4.90 14.02 -21.80
C VAL A 279 3.77 14.28 -22.79
N TYR A 280 2.75 15.05 -22.41
CA TYR A 280 1.58 15.25 -23.27
C TYR A 280 1.86 16.25 -24.40
N THR A 281 2.57 17.33 -24.12
CA THR A 281 2.85 18.38 -25.10
C THR A 281 3.79 17.88 -26.21
N LEU A 282 4.80 17.06 -25.88
CA LEU A 282 5.68 16.42 -26.87
C LEU A 282 4.91 15.45 -27.80
N GLN A 283 3.74 14.97 -27.38
CA GLN A 283 2.85 14.12 -28.17
C GLN A 283 1.77 14.93 -28.91
N GLY A 284 1.80 16.26 -28.84
CA GLY A 284 0.76 17.13 -29.42
C GLY A 284 -0.60 16.99 -28.73
N ARG A 285 -0.63 16.58 -27.46
CA ARG A 285 -1.83 16.39 -26.66
C ARG A 285 -1.93 17.43 -25.55
N ASP A 286 -3.16 17.81 -25.23
CA ASP A 286 -3.43 18.62 -24.05
C ASP A 286 -3.13 17.85 -22.77
N VAL A 287 -2.72 18.59 -21.73
CA VAL A 287 -2.49 18.00 -20.40
C VAL A 287 -3.84 17.65 -19.79
N PRO A 288 -4.11 16.36 -19.50
CA PRO A 288 -5.40 15.96 -18.96
C PRO A 288 -5.54 16.39 -17.49
N PRO A 289 -6.76 16.38 -16.93
CA PRO A 289 -6.98 16.62 -15.50
C PRO A 289 -6.18 15.67 -14.60
N GLU A 290 -5.82 16.10 -13.39
CA GLU A 290 -4.93 15.35 -12.48
C GLU A 290 -5.35 13.88 -12.25
N ASN A 291 -6.64 13.61 -12.13
CA ASN A 291 -7.14 12.24 -11.93
C ASN A 291 -6.86 11.32 -13.13
N ASP A 292 -6.84 11.89 -14.33
CA ASP A 292 -6.61 11.16 -15.59
C ASP A 292 -5.11 11.07 -15.91
N GLN A 293 -4.25 11.79 -15.17
CA GLN A 293 -2.80 11.68 -15.27
C GLN A 293 -2.24 10.44 -14.56
N LEU A 294 -3.01 9.81 -13.66
CA LEU A 294 -2.60 8.65 -12.84
C LEU A 294 -2.57 7.32 -13.64
N VAL A 295 -2.07 7.38 -14.87
CA VAL A 295 -1.92 6.21 -15.75
C VAL A 295 -0.57 5.56 -15.48
N ILE A 296 -0.58 4.23 -15.30
CA ILE A 296 0.66 3.45 -15.21
C ILE A 296 1.02 2.98 -16.62
N SER A 297 1.98 3.67 -17.25
CA SER A 297 2.55 3.26 -18.53
C SER A 297 4.02 3.67 -18.61
N ARG A 298 4.77 3.04 -19.51
CA ARG A 298 6.18 3.38 -19.72
C ARG A 298 6.38 4.86 -20.08
N ASP A 299 5.42 5.44 -20.78
CA ASP A 299 5.52 6.80 -21.30
C ASP A 299 5.11 7.86 -20.26
N THR A 300 4.50 7.43 -19.15
CA THR A 300 3.99 8.31 -18.09
C THR A 300 4.82 8.26 -16.81
N GLY A 301 5.69 7.25 -16.63
CA GLY A 301 6.54 7.16 -15.46
C GLY A 301 7.30 5.86 -15.32
N PHE A 302 7.82 5.62 -14.11
CA PHE A 302 8.60 4.43 -13.76
C PHE A 302 8.39 4.02 -12.30
N TRP A 303 8.64 2.75 -11.99
CA TRP A 303 8.66 2.25 -10.60
C TRP A 303 9.93 2.71 -9.89
N ARG A 304 9.77 3.34 -8.72
CA ARG A 304 10.88 3.79 -7.87
C ARG A 304 11.22 2.68 -6.86
N ASP A 305 12.02 1.72 -7.30
CA ASP A 305 12.47 0.55 -6.53
C ASP A 305 13.65 0.83 -5.58
N PHE A 306 14.26 2.01 -5.67
CA PHE A 306 15.34 2.46 -4.79
C PHE A 306 14.88 3.39 -3.64
N GLY A 307 13.57 3.56 -3.46
CA GLY A 307 13.01 4.52 -2.49
C GLY A 307 12.40 3.87 -1.25
N TYR A 308 12.97 4.11 -0.07
CA TYR A 308 12.48 3.60 1.22
C TYR A 308 11.78 4.67 2.08
N GLY A 309 11.38 5.77 1.45
CA GLY A 309 10.78 6.91 2.15
C GLY A 309 9.38 6.63 2.68
N MET A 310 8.56 5.92 1.90
CA MET A 310 7.19 5.60 2.24
C MET A 310 7.17 4.20 2.85
N THR A 311 6.58 4.06 4.04
CA THR A 311 6.55 2.79 4.75
C THR A 311 5.32 2.68 5.63
N CYS A 312 4.82 1.46 5.75
CA CYS A 312 3.81 1.08 6.72
C CYS A 312 4.45 0.21 7.80
N GLN A 313 4.52 0.75 9.02
CA GLN A 313 5.19 0.14 10.16
C GLN A 313 4.51 0.46 11.47
N TYR A 314 4.67 -0.42 12.43
CA TYR A 314 4.29 -0.19 13.82
C TYR A 314 5.33 0.68 14.54
N ARG A 315 4.96 1.24 15.68
CA ARG A 315 5.78 2.20 16.43
C ARG A 315 6.78 1.51 17.34
#